data_AF-A0A7S3FCY4-F1
#
_entry.id   AF-A0A7S3FCY4-F1
#
_cell.length_a   1.000
_cell.length_b   1.000
_cell.length_c   1.000
_cell.angle_alpha   90.00
_cell.angle_beta   90.00
_cell.angle_gamma   90.00
#
_symmetry.space_group_name_H-M   'P 1'
#
loop_
_entity.id
_entity.type
_entity.pdbx_description
1 polymer ?
#
loop_
_entity_poly.entity_id
_entity_poly.type
_entity_poly.pdbx_seq_one_letter_code
_entity_poly.pdbx_strand_id
1 'polypeptide(L)'
;SVDVDFGALRRAALEAAPELRIPPLVEQRHFLGAMGIETRVNALLRRASSVDQQREILASAQRLIDSPGMGSAYKALAMLHADIADAPGFPPADATDDTSRREQ
;
A
#
# COMPACT_ATOMS: atom_id res chain seq x y z
N SER A 1 17.56 6.33 -10.47
CA SER A 1 16.71 5.71 -9.43
C SER A 1 17.06 4.24 -9.35
N VAL A 2 16.89 3.61 -8.20
CA VAL A 2 17.10 2.17 -7.98
C VAL A 2 15.91 1.59 -7.23
N ASP A 3 15.64 0.31 -7.41
CA ASP A 3 14.59 -0.39 -6.66
C ASP A 3 15.01 -0.60 -5.21
N VAL A 4 14.03 -0.54 -4.31
CA VAL A 4 14.25 -0.75 -2.88
C VAL A 4 14.18 -2.24 -2.58
N ASP A 5 15.23 -2.79 -1.96
CA ASP A 5 15.18 -4.13 -1.38
C ASP A 5 14.47 -4.08 -0.02
N PHE A 6 13.14 -4.25 -0.06
CA PHE A 6 12.30 -4.30 1.15
C PHE A 6 12.64 -5.49 2.06
N GLY A 7 13.20 -6.57 1.50
CA GLY A 7 13.64 -7.73 2.29
C GLY A 7 14.85 -7.39 3.15
N ALA A 8 15.85 -6.71 2.57
CA ALA A 8 17.00 -6.19 3.31
C ALA A 8 16.57 -5.18 4.38
N LEU A 9 15.66 -4.26 4.03
CA LEU A 9 15.14 -3.27 4.97
C LEU A 9 14.45 -3.92 6.17
N ARG A 10 13.60 -4.93 5.94
CA ARG A 10 12.93 -5.69 7.00
C ARG A 10 13.91 -6.40 7.92
N ARG A 11 14.95 -7.05 7.37
CA ARG A 11 15.97 -7.75 8.16
C ARG A 11 16.75 -6.79 9.04
N ALA A 12 17.24 -5.69 8.46
CA ALA A 12 18.01 -4.68 9.19
C ALA A 12 17.20 -4.05 10.33
N ALA A 13 15.91 -3.77 10.10
CA ALA A 13 15.03 -3.21 11.13
C ALA A 13 14.86 -4.17 12.32
N LEU A 14 14.61 -5.46 12.07
CA LEU A 14 14.42 -6.46 13.13
C LEU A 14 15.72 -6.80 13.88
N GLU A 15 16.87 -6.67 13.23
CA GLU A 15 18.17 -6.81 13.89
C GLU A 15 18.43 -5.64 14.84
N ALA A 16 18.09 -4.41 14.43
CA ALA A 16 18.28 -3.21 15.24
C ALA A 16 17.25 -3.07 16.38
N ALA A 17 16.01 -3.53 16.15
CA ALA A 17 14.90 -3.41 17.09
C ALA A 17 14.01 -4.67 17.02
N PRO A 18 14.34 -5.73 17.79
CA PRO A 18 13.60 -6.99 17.80
C PRO A 18 12.14 -6.87 18.25
N GLU A 19 11.79 -5.80 18.96
CA GLU A 19 10.44 -5.47 19.40
C GLU A 19 9.55 -4.89 18.29
N LEU A 20 10.08 -4.71 17.08
CA LEU A 20 9.27 -4.29 15.94
C LEU A 20 8.38 -5.41 15.43
N ARG A 21 7.12 -5.07 15.23
CA ARG A 21 6.20 -5.81 14.38
C ARG A 21 6.24 -5.22 12.97
N ILE A 22 6.40 -6.06 11.96
CA ILE A 22 6.47 -5.64 10.56
C ILE A 22 5.50 -6.51 9.76
N PRO A 23 4.30 -5.99 9.39
CA PRO A 23 3.35 -6.69 8.52
C PRO A 23 3.95 -7.03 7.15
N PRO A 24 3.31 -7.93 6.38
CA PRO A 24 3.70 -8.22 5.00
C PRO A 24 3.81 -6.96 4.14
N LEU A 25 4.74 -6.99 3.18
CA LEU A 25 4.86 -5.95 2.17
C LEU A 25 3.60 -5.95 1.29
N VAL A 26 3.03 -4.78 1.02
CA VAL A 26 1.83 -4.67 0.19
C VAL A 26 2.08 -3.81 -1.03
N GLU A 27 1.35 -4.08 -2.11
CA GLU A 27 1.35 -3.22 -3.29
C GLU A 27 0.60 -1.91 -3.03
N GLN A 28 1.02 -0.83 -3.69
CA GLN A 28 0.41 0.49 -3.54
C GLN A 28 -1.10 0.45 -3.79
N ARG A 29 -1.57 -0.27 -4.82
CA ARG A 29 -3.01 -0.37 -5.11
C ARG A 29 -3.80 -0.98 -3.95
N HIS A 30 -3.25 -2.01 -3.30
CA HIS A 30 -3.91 -2.70 -2.18
C HIS A 30 -3.90 -1.82 -0.93
N PHE A 31 -2.78 -1.16 -0.64
CA PHE A 31 -2.66 -0.22 0.46
C PHE A 31 -3.64 0.94 0.33
N LEU A 32 -3.65 1.62 -0.83
CA LEU A 32 -4.54 2.76 -1.08
C LEU A 32 -6.02 2.34 -1.11
N GLY A 33 -6.32 1.16 -1.66
CA GLY A 33 -7.66 0.56 -1.61
C GLY A 33 -8.14 0.36 -0.18
N ALA A 34 -7.33 -0.30 0.65
CA ALA A 34 -7.63 -0.55 2.06
C ALA A 34 -7.75 0.75 2.89
N MET A 35 -7.02 1.81 2.52
CA MET A 35 -7.13 3.14 3.11
C MET A 35 -8.33 3.97 2.59
N GLY A 36 -9.12 3.43 1.66
CA GLY A 36 -10.37 4.05 1.20
C GLY A 36 -10.19 5.10 0.10
N ILE A 37 -9.21 4.94 -0.79
CA ILE A 37 -8.98 5.86 -1.91
C ILE A 37 -10.25 6.09 -2.76
N GLU A 38 -11.05 5.05 -3.01
CA GLU A 38 -12.31 5.17 -3.76
C GLU A 38 -13.31 6.11 -3.08
N THR A 39 -13.47 5.96 -1.76
CA THR A 39 -14.34 6.85 -0.97
C THR A 39 -13.87 8.29 -1.05
N ARG A 40 -12.55 8.51 -0.99
CA ARG A 40 -11.95 9.84 -1.09
C ARG A 40 -12.15 10.44 -2.48
N VAL A 41 -11.94 9.67 -3.54
CA VAL A 41 -12.15 10.09 -4.94
C VAL A 41 -13.60 10.50 -5.13
N ASN A 42 -14.56 9.68 -4.72
CA ASN A 42 -15.99 10.01 -4.82
C ASN A 42 -16.33 11.31 -4.09
N ALA A 43 -15.76 11.56 -2.91
CA ALA A 43 -15.94 12.81 -2.18
C ALA A 43 -15.35 14.02 -2.91
N LEU A 44 -14.21 13.86 -3.58
CA LEU A 44 -13.57 14.91 -4.38
C LEU A 44 -14.38 15.24 -5.64
N LEU A 45 -14.88 14.22 -6.35
CA LEU A 45 -15.70 14.41 -7.55
C LEU A 45 -16.98 15.21 -7.27
N ARG A 46 -17.63 14.96 -6.12
CA ARG A 46 -18.81 15.72 -5.68
C ARG A 46 -18.50 17.20 -5.39
N ARG A 47 -17.25 17.54 -5.10
CA ARG A 47 -16.81 18.90 -4.77
C ARG A 47 -16.07 19.59 -5.92
N ALA A 48 -15.82 18.88 -7.01
CA ALA A 48 -15.10 19.44 -8.14
C ALA A 48 -15.96 20.49 -8.85
N SER A 49 -15.35 21.64 -9.15
CA SER A 49 -16.04 22.80 -9.72
C SER A 49 -16.16 22.73 -11.25
N SER A 50 -15.45 21.81 -11.90
CA SER A 50 -15.46 21.64 -13.35
C SER A 50 -15.30 20.19 -13.78
N VAL A 51 -15.73 19.89 -15.00
CA VAL A 51 -15.56 18.57 -15.63
C VAL A 51 -14.07 18.24 -15.81
N ASP A 52 -13.23 19.22 -16.14
CA ASP A 52 -11.79 18.99 -16.30
C ASP A 52 -11.14 18.62 -14.98
N GLN A 53 -11.54 19.24 -13.86
CA GLN A 53 -11.07 18.86 -12.53
C GLN A 53 -11.51 17.43 -12.17
N GLN A 54 -12.75 17.04 -12.51
CA GLN A 54 -13.22 15.67 -12.30
C GLN A 54 -12.38 14.66 -13.09
N ARG A 55 -12.07 14.96 -14.36
CA ARG A 55 -11.21 14.12 -15.20
C ARG A 55 -9.81 13.99 -14.64
N GLU A 56 -9.23 15.08 -14.15
CA GLU A 56 -7.89 15.08 -13.53
C GLU A 56 -7.86 14.24 -12.24
N ILE A 57 -8.89 14.33 -11.40
CA ILE A 57 -9.04 13.50 -10.19
C ILE A 57 -9.09 12.03 -10.58
N LEU A 58 -9.93 11.65 -11.55
CA LEU A 58 -10.05 10.26 -12.00
C LEU A 58 -8.75 9.73 -12.61
N ALA A 59 -8.13 10.50 -13.50
CA ALA A 59 -6.88 10.12 -14.15
C ALA A 59 -5.73 9.95 -13.14
N SER A 60 -5.65 10.84 -12.15
CA SER A 60 -4.62 10.76 -11.12
C SER A 60 -4.85 9.59 -10.16
N ALA A 61 -6.10 9.36 -9.73
CA ALA A 61 -6.44 8.20 -8.91
C ALA A 61 -6.15 6.88 -9.65
N GLN A 62 -6.54 6.79 -10.93
CA GLN A 62 -6.29 5.60 -11.75
C GLN A 62 -4.80 5.30 -11.82
N ARG A 63 -3.95 6.30 -12.14
CA ARG A 63 -2.49 6.10 -12.21
C ARG A 63 -1.90 5.51 -10.93
N LEU A 64 -2.43 5.87 -9.75
CA LEU A 64 -1.95 5.36 -8.47
C LEU A 64 -2.29 3.89 -8.22
N ILE A 65 -3.40 3.39 -8.74
CA ILE A 65 -3.86 2.03 -8.50
C ILE A 65 -3.68 1.09 -9.69
N ASP A 66 -3.30 1.63 -10.85
CA ASP A 66 -3.22 0.88 -12.10
C ASP A 66 -2.18 -0.25 -12.08
N SER A 67 -2.49 -1.32 -12.81
CA SER A 67 -1.63 -2.49 -12.98
C SER A 67 -1.79 -3.08 -14.38
N PRO A 68 -0.70 -3.23 -15.16
CA PRO A 68 0.69 -2.90 -14.81
C PRO A 68 0.90 -1.38 -14.69
N GLY A 69 1.63 -0.93 -13.67
CA GLY A 69 1.81 0.50 -13.42
C GLY A 69 2.26 0.80 -12.00
N MET A 70 1.96 2.03 -11.52
CA MET A 70 2.37 2.43 -10.16
C MET A 70 1.74 1.54 -9.09
N GLY A 71 0.51 1.05 -9.33
CA GLY A 71 -0.23 0.23 -8.38
C GLY A 71 0.49 -1.07 -8.01
N SER A 72 1.26 -1.67 -8.93
CA SER A 72 2.07 -2.88 -8.69
C SER A 72 3.56 -2.60 -8.49
N ALA A 73 4.11 -1.55 -9.13
CA ALA A 73 5.53 -1.20 -9.02
C ALA A 73 5.89 -0.58 -7.66
N TYR A 74 5.00 0.24 -7.09
CA TYR A 74 5.21 0.86 -5.79
C TYR A 74 4.66 -0.05 -4.69
N LYS A 75 5.36 -0.10 -3.56
CA LYS A 75 5.04 -0.95 -2.40
C LYS A 75 5.02 -0.11 -1.12
N ALA A 76 4.25 -0.54 -0.13
CA ALA A 76 4.23 0.04 1.20
C ALA A 76 4.72 -0.98 2.23
N LEU A 77 5.53 -0.51 3.19
CA LEU A 77 6.02 -1.27 4.33
C LEU A 77 5.72 -0.47 5.60
N ALA A 78 5.17 -1.12 6.61
CA ALA A 78 4.97 -0.54 7.93
C ALA A 78 5.92 -1.17 8.94
N MET A 79 6.47 -0.35 9.83
CA MET A 79 7.21 -0.79 11.02
C MET A 79 6.51 -0.17 12.22
N LEU A 80 6.08 -1.01 13.15
CA LEU A 80 5.36 -0.61 14.35
C LEU A 80 5.97 -1.28 15.57
N HIS A 81 5.80 -0.68 16.74
CA HIS A 81 6.11 -1.35 18.00
C HIS A 81 5.20 -2.58 18.19
N ALA A 82 5.68 -3.64 18.85
CA ALA A 82 4.91 -4.87 19.07
C ALA A 82 3.55 -4.64 19.76
N ASP A 83 3.45 -3.63 20.61
CA ASP A 83 2.21 -3.28 21.33
C ASP A 83 1.13 -2.65 20.45
N ILE A 84 1.45 -2.28 19.19
CA ILE A 84 0.47 -1.77 18.24
C ILE A 84 -0.19 -2.95 17.53
N ALA A 85 -1.46 -3.19 17.85
CA ALA A 85 -2.19 -4.34 17.35
C ALA A 85 -2.50 -4.24 15.84
N ASP A 86 -2.90 -3.06 15.38
CA ASP A 86 -3.42 -2.85 14.03
C ASP A 86 -2.51 -1.95 13.20
N ALA A 87 -2.34 -2.32 11.93
CA ALA A 87 -1.65 -1.54 10.91
C ALA A 87 -2.64 -1.21 9.79
N PRO A 88 -3.33 -0.05 9.83
CA PRO A 88 -4.29 0.33 8.81
C PRO A 88 -3.68 0.30 7.41
N GLY A 89 -4.40 -0.32 6.47
CA GLY A 89 -3.92 -0.52 5.10
C GLY A 89 -3.02 -1.75 4.89
N PHE A 90 -2.70 -2.50 5.95
CA PHE A 90 -1.91 -3.72 5.90
C PHE A 90 -2.72 -4.94 6.38
N PRO A 91 -2.44 -6.14 5.85
CA PRO A 91 -2.96 -7.37 6.41
C PRO A 91 -2.36 -7.63 7.81
N PRO A 92 -2.98 -8.50 8.63
CA PRO A 92 -2.40 -8.95 9.89
C PRO A 92 -0.99 -9.53 9.69
N ALA A 93 -0.10 -9.37 10.67
CA ALA A 93 1.29 -9.83 10.56
C ALA A 93 1.41 -11.35 10.37
N ASP A 94 0.41 -12.10 10.85
CA ASP A 94 0.35 -13.56 10.78
C ASP A 94 -0.39 -14.07 9.53
N ALA A 95 -0.88 -13.16 8.68
CA ALA A 95 -1.41 -13.54 7.37
C ALA A 95 -0.22 -13.93 6.49
N THR A 96 0.14 -15.22 6.53
CA THR A 96 1.15 -15.82 5.65
C THR A 96 0.91 -15.43 4.21
N ASP A 97 1.99 -15.06 3.54
CA ASP A 97 2.09 -14.69 2.13
C ASP A 97 1.60 -15.86 1.23
N ASP A 98 0.29 -15.94 0.97
CA ASP A 98 -0.35 -16.92 0.08
C ASP A 98 -0.12 -16.59 -1.41
N THR A 99 0.80 -15.67 -1.72
CA THR A 99 1.07 -15.27 -3.10
C THR A 99 1.99 -16.26 -3.83
N SER A 100 2.61 -17.22 -3.14
CA SER A 100 3.47 -18.24 -3.77
C SER A 100 2.74 -19.53 -4.21
N ARG A 101 1.41 -19.62 -4.06
CA ARG A 101 0.64 -20.87 -4.33
C ARG A 101 -0.22 -20.85 -5.60
N ARG A 102 -0.24 -19.75 -6.36
CA ARG A 102 -1.09 -19.60 -7.57
C ARG A 102 -0.36 -19.76 -8.91
N GLU A 103 0.92 -20.11 -8.91
CA GLU A 103 1.71 -20.36 -10.13
C GLU A 103 2.38 -21.75 -10.15
N GLN A 104 1.66 -22.78 -9.71
CA GLN A 104 2.02 -24.19 -9.98
C GLN A 104 0.84 -24.94 -10.60
#